data_AF-A0A2R6F276-F1
#
_entry.id   AF-A0A2R6F276-F1
#
_cell.length_a   1.000
_cell.length_b   1.000
_cell.length_c   1.000
_cell.angle_alpha   90.00
_cell.angle_beta   90.00
_cell.angle_gamma   90.00
#
_symmetry.space_group_name_H-M   'P 1'
#
loop_
_entity.id
_entity.type
_entity.pdbx_description
1 polymer ?
#
loop_
_entity_poly.entity_id
_entity_poly.type
_entity_poly.pdbx_seq_one_letter_code
_entity_poly.pdbx_strand_id
1 'polypeptide(L)'
;MVLLIREGYAIVERDLQGVRDELARLAETYAETPMVGRTHHVYAIPTTFGLKAAGWLDEVDRGLDRLTELRERLFALEFFGAVGTLASLGEKGPEVQEHFAEELDLDVPRTA
;
A
#
# COMPACT_ATOMS: atom_id res chain seq x y z
N MET A 1 11.47 -11.97 -6.22
CA MET A 1 10.02 -11.65 -6.09
C MET A 1 9.82 -10.21 -5.60
N VAL A 2 10.49 -9.80 -4.51
CA VAL A 2 10.37 -8.47 -3.87
C VAL A 2 10.53 -7.30 -4.84
N LEU A 3 11.46 -7.34 -5.80
CA LEU A 3 11.65 -6.28 -6.80
C LEU A 3 10.38 -6.02 -7.64
N LEU A 4 9.72 -7.09 -8.11
CA LEU A 4 8.46 -6.98 -8.86
C LEU A 4 7.31 -6.48 -7.97
N ILE A 5 7.32 -6.87 -6.69
CA ILE A 5 6.35 -6.36 -5.71
C ILE A 5 6.54 -4.85 -5.51
N ARG A 6 7.79 -4.36 -5.45
CA ARG A 6 8.08 -2.91 -5.34
C ARG A 6 7.56 -2.13 -6.55
N GLU A 7 7.74 -2.66 -7.75
CA GLU A 7 7.17 -2.05 -8.97
C GLU A 7 5.63 -2.05 -8.94
N GLY A 8 5.02 -3.19 -8.58
CA GLY A 8 3.57 -3.31 -8.46
C GLY A 8 2.99 -2.41 -7.36
N TYR A 9 3.69 -2.27 -6.24
CA TYR A 9 3.33 -1.37 -5.15
C TYR A 9 3.22 0.06 -5.64
N ALA A 10 4.22 0.56 -6.38
CA ALA A 10 4.22 1.93 -6.89
C ALA A 10 3.05 2.19 -7.86
N ILE A 11 2.67 1.18 -8.67
CA ILE A 11 1.50 1.26 -9.55
C ILE A 11 0.21 1.37 -8.74
N VAL A 12 0.03 0.47 -7.77
CA VAL A 12 -1.18 0.45 -6.92
C VAL A 12 -1.31 1.72 -6.09
N GLU A 13 -0.20 2.19 -5.50
CA GLU A 13 -0.16 3.44 -4.73
C GLU A 13 -0.58 4.64 -5.60
N ARG A 14 0.01 4.80 -6.78
CA ARG A 14 -0.34 5.84 -7.74
C ARG A 14 -1.83 5.80 -8.11
N ASP A 15 -2.34 4.62 -8.45
CA ASP A 15 -3.72 4.47 -8.91
C ASP A 15 -4.72 4.75 -7.77
N LEU A 16 -4.41 4.34 -6.54
CA LEU A 16 -5.23 4.65 -5.37
C LEU A 16 -5.19 6.13 -5.01
N GLN A 17 -4.05 6.81 -5.16
CA GLN A 17 -3.99 8.27 -5.02
C GLN A 17 -4.88 8.98 -6.05
N GLY A 18 -4.87 8.52 -7.31
CA GLY A 18 -5.76 9.05 -8.34
C GLY A 18 -7.24 8.82 -8.02
N VAL A 19 -7.60 7.64 -7.52
CA VAL A 19 -8.97 7.34 -7.06
C VAL A 19 -9.35 8.21 -5.87
N ARG A 20 -8.46 8.39 -4.89
CA ARG A 20 -8.66 9.26 -3.73
C ARG A 20 -9.00 10.67 -4.18
N ASP A 21 -8.20 11.24 -5.09
CA ASP A 21 -8.37 12.63 -5.54
C ASP A 21 -9.72 12.82 -6.25
N GLU A 22 -10.12 11.86 -7.09
CA GLU A 22 -11.43 11.92 -7.75
C GLU A 22 -12.60 11.73 -6.77
N LEU A 23 -12.45 10.86 -5.77
CA LEU A 23 -13.46 10.70 -4.71
C LEU A 23 -13.58 11.96 -3.84
N ALA A 24 -12.47 12.62 -3.51
CA ALA A 24 -12.47 13.91 -2.81
C ALA A 24 -13.19 14.98 -3.64
N ARG A 25 -12.87 15.06 -4.94
CA ARG A 25 -13.56 15.97 -5.88
C ARG A 25 -15.06 15.71 -5.92
N LEU A 26 -15.49 14.45 -5.98
CA LEU A 26 -16.91 14.06 -5.98
C LEU A 26 -17.60 14.40 -4.66
N ALA A 27 -16.92 14.13 -3.52
CA ALA A 27 -17.43 14.44 -2.19
C ALA A 27 -17.71 15.94 -2.03
N GLU A 28 -16.78 16.80 -2.48
CA GLU A 28 -16.94 18.25 -2.45
C GLU A 28 -17.98 18.75 -3.46
N THR A 29 -17.88 18.33 -4.72
CA THR A 29 -18.76 18.80 -5.81
C THR A 29 -20.24 18.54 -5.50
N TYR A 30 -20.53 17.41 -4.86
CA TYR A 30 -21.89 16.96 -4.58
C TYR A 30 -22.24 16.94 -3.10
N ALA A 31 -21.51 17.70 -2.28
CA ALA A 31 -21.69 17.79 -0.83
C ALA A 31 -23.15 18.02 -0.43
N GLU A 32 -23.85 18.87 -1.18
CA GLU A 32 -25.24 19.28 -0.92
C GLU A 32 -26.26 18.62 -1.86
N THR A 33 -25.83 17.74 -2.77
CA THR A 33 -26.74 17.11 -3.74
C THR A 33 -27.58 16.03 -3.05
N PRO A 34 -28.91 16.22 -2.89
CA PRO A 34 -29.75 15.29 -2.14
C PRO A 34 -29.93 13.97 -2.89
N MET A 35 -29.96 12.87 -2.14
CA MET A 35 -30.30 11.54 -2.64
C MET A 35 -31.12 10.75 -1.62
N VAL A 36 -31.89 9.77 -2.09
CA VAL A 36 -32.58 8.83 -1.19
C VAL A 36 -31.56 7.92 -0.50
N GLY A 37 -31.57 7.89 0.83
CA GLY A 37 -30.81 6.91 1.60
C GLY A 37 -31.34 5.50 1.32
N ARG A 38 -30.47 4.50 1.33
CA ARG A 38 -30.86 3.10 1.18
C ARG A 38 -30.19 2.23 2.23
N THR A 39 -30.98 1.48 2.99
CA THR A 39 -30.50 0.47 3.96
C THR A 39 -31.24 -0.84 3.67
N HIS A 40 -30.52 -1.96 3.66
CA HIS A 40 -31.09 -3.26 3.25
C HIS A 40 -31.87 -3.23 1.93
N HIS A 41 -31.43 -2.40 0.97
CA HIS A 41 -32.10 -2.16 -0.32
C HIS A 41 -33.48 -1.49 -0.24
N VAL A 42 -33.89 -0.97 0.92
CA VAL A 42 -35.15 -0.24 1.14
C VAL A 42 -34.85 1.27 1.24
N TYR A 43 -35.80 2.10 0.82
CA TYR A 43 -35.71 3.55 1.00
C TYR A 43 -35.68 3.94 2.48
N ALA A 44 -34.71 4.77 2.82
CA ALA A 44 -34.54 5.38 4.13
C ALA A 44 -34.71 6.90 4.05
N ILE A 45 -34.36 7.62 5.12
CA ILE A 45 -34.34 9.08 5.14
C ILE A 45 -33.32 9.65 4.13
N PRO A 46 -33.51 10.89 3.64
CA PRO A 46 -32.57 11.52 2.70
C PRO A 46 -31.15 11.66 3.23
N THR A 47 -30.19 11.66 2.31
CA THR A 47 -28.77 11.94 2.53
C THR A 47 -28.23 12.75 1.33
N THR A 48 -26.92 12.92 1.20
CA THR A 48 -26.30 13.55 0.02
C THR A 48 -25.36 12.61 -0.71
N PHE A 49 -25.21 12.79 -2.02
CA PHE A 49 -24.23 12.01 -2.79
C PHE A 49 -22.80 12.30 -2.34
N GLY A 50 -22.51 13.54 -1.94
CA GLY A 50 -21.21 13.90 -1.38
C GLY A 50 -20.87 13.11 -0.12
N LEU A 51 -21.82 12.92 0.81
CA LEU A 51 -21.60 12.08 1.99
C LEU A 51 -21.32 10.61 1.60
N LYS A 52 -21.99 10.11 0.56
CA LYS A 52 -21.72 8.76 0.05
C LYS A 52 -20.30 8.62 -0.53
N ALA A 53 -19.86 9.61 -1.30
CA ALA A 53 -18.51 9.65 -1.86
C ALA A 53 -17.43 9.83 -0.79
N ALA A 54 -17.68 10.65 0.22
CA ALA A 54 -16.79 10.82 1.37
C ALA A 54 -16.59 9.51 2.14
N GLY A 55 -17.63 8.69 2.29
CA GLY A 55 -17.50 7.36 2.88
C GLY A 55 -16.63 6.40 2.06
N TRP A 56 -16.62 6.52 0.73
CA TRP A 56 -15.70 5.74 -0.11
C TRP A 56 -14.27 6.28 -0.03
N LEU A 57 -14.10 7.60 0.00
CA LEU A 57 -12.81 8.26 0.18
C LEU A 57 -12.11 7.79 1.46
N ASP A 58 -12.84 7.80 2.59
CA ASP A 58 -12.35 7.37 3.89
C ASP A 58 -11.84 5.90 3.90
N GLU A 59 -12.46 5.01 3.11
CA GLU A 59 -11.94 3.64 2.94
C GLU A 59 -10.65 3.59 2.10
N VAL A 60 -10.55 4.42 1.06
CA VAL A 60 -9.35 4.50 0.23
C VAL A 60 -8.19 5.08 1.02
N ASP A 61 -8.42 6.13 1.81
CA ASP A 61 -7.40 6.73 2.68
C ASP A 61 -6.84 5.71 3.68
N ARG A 62 -7.72 4.96 4.37
CA ARG A 62 -7.26 3.84 5.22
C ARG A 62 -6.47 2.78 4.45
N GLY A 63 -6.78 2.57 3.17
CA GLY A 63 -6.02 1.69 2.30
C GLY A 63 -4.62 2.20 2.02
N LEU A 64 -4.48 3.49 1.72
CA LEU A 64 -3.19 4.16 1.51
C LEU A 64 -2.33 4.17 2.78
N ASP A 65 -2.95 4.40 3.95
CA ASP A 65 -2.26 4.31 5.24
C ASP A 65 -1.62 2.93 5.43
N ARG A 66 -2.39 1.86 5.19
CA ARG A 66 -1.90 0.47 5.29
C ARG A 66 -0.78 0.17 4.30
N LEU A 67 -0.85 0.71 3.08
CA LEU A 67 0.24 0.56 2.11
C LEU A 67 1.50 1.26 2.60
N THR A 68 1.37 2.46 3.15
CA THR A 68 2.50 3.23 3.72
C THR A 68 3.14 2.46 4.87
N GLU A 69 2.34 1.97 5.82
CA GLU A 69 2.80 1.18 6.98
C GLU A 69 3.46 -0.16 6.60
N LEU A 70 3.10 -0.73 5.43
CA LEU A 70 3.67 -1.98 4.95
C LEU A 70 5.04 -1.79 4.30
N ARG A 71 5.33 -0.60 3.74
CA ARG A 71 6.49 -0.32 2.89
C ARG A 71 7.81 -0.80 3.49
N GLU A 72 8.11 -0.38 4.72
CA GLU A 72 9.38 -0.69 5.43
C GLU A 72 9.57 -2.18 5.73
N ARG A 73 8.50 -2.97 5.76
CA ARG A 73 8.58 -4.41 6.07
C ARG A 73 8.54 -5.28 4.82
N LEU A 74 8.13 -4.72 3.69
CA LEU A 74 7.90 -5.45 2.45
C LEU A 74 9.15 -5.50 1.57
N PHE A 75 9.97 -4.45 1.61
CA PHE A 75 11.11 -4.28 0.70
C PHE A 75 12.43 -4.76 1.29
N ALA A 76 12.44 -5.99 1.82
CA ALA A 76 13.65 -6.62 2.36
C ALA A 76 14.32 -7.55 1.34
N LEU A 77 15.64 -7.64 1.40
CA LEU A 77 16.43 -8.56 0.58
C LEU A 77 16.19 -10.03 0.99
N GLU A 78 15.99 -10.90 0.01
CA GLU A 78 15.94 -12.35 0.20
C GLU A 78 17.28 -13.00 -0.22
N PHE A 79 18.27 -12.97 0.66
CA PHE A 79 19.60 -13.54 0.39
C PHE A 79 20.16 -14.26 1.63
N PHE A 80 20.03 -15.59 1.67
CA PHE A 80 20.25 -16.39 2.88
C PHE A 80 21.17 -17.61 2.67
N GLY A 81 21.55 -17.90 1.42
CA GLY A 81 22.30 -19.10 1.06
C GLY A 81 21.46 -20.38 1.16
N ALA A 82 22.11 -21.55 1.04
CA ALA A 82 21.41 -22.83 0.85
C ALA A 82 20.46 -23.23 2.01
N VAL A 83 20.82 -22.87 3.24
CA VAL A 83 20.07 -23.24 4.46
C VAL A 83 19.92 -22.07 5.45
N GLY A 84 20.09 -20.82 5.01
CA GLY A 84 19.95 -19.66 5.90
C GLY A 84 21.13 -19.44 6.83
N THR A 85 22.36 -19.57 6.31
CA THR A 85 23.58 -19.37 7.12
C THR A 85 24.67 -18.61 6.38
N LEU A 86 24.48 -18.35 5.07
CA LEU A 86 25.49 -17.76 4.19
C LEU A 86 26.88 -18.47 4.22
N ALA A 87 26.96 -19.73 4.72
CA ALA A 87 28.22 -20.41 5.01
C ALA A 87 29.16 -20.55 3.79
N SER A 88 28.61 -20.60 2.58
CA SER A 88 29.39 -20.64 1.33
C SER A 88 30.22 -19.37 1.07
N LEU A 89 29.90 -18.27 1.76
CA LEU A 89 30.62 -16.99 1.67
C LEU A 89 31.59 -16.77 2.84
N GLY A 90 31.66 -17.72 3.79
CA GLY A 90 32.50 -17.62 4.98
C GLY A 90 32.21 -16.37 5.80
N GLU A 91 33.26 -15.73 6.32
CA GLU A 91 33.16 -14.52 7.15
C GLU A 91 32.62 -13.30 6.39
N LYS A 92 32.62 -13.34 5.05
CA LYS A 92 32.13 -12.24 4.19
C LYS A 92 30.63 -12.26 3.93
N GLY A 93 29.91 -13.29 4.39
CA GLY A 93 28.47 -13.43 4.15
C GLY A 93 27.66 -12.16 4.46
N PRO A 94 27.76 -11.60 5.68
CA PRO A 94 27.05 -10.38 6.06
C PRO A 94 27.42 -9.16 5.20
N GLU A 95 28.72 -8.93 4.96
CA GLU A 95 29.21 -7.82 4.12
C GLU A 95 28.64 -7.89 2.69
N VAL A 96 28.59 -9.09 2.10
CA VAL A 96 28.00 -9.31 0.77
C VAL A 96 26.49 -9.08 0.79
N GLN A 97 25.78 -9.48 1.86
CA GLN A 97 24.34 -9.27 1.99
C GLN A 97 23.99 -7.78 2.09
N GLU A 98 24.77 -7.01 2.86
CA GLU A 98 24.61 -5.55 2.98
C GLU A 98 24.83 -4.86 1.64
N HIS A 99 25.96 -5.12 0.97
CA HIS A 99 26.23 -4.53 -0.34
C HIS A 99 25.19 -4.90 -1.40
N PHE A 100 24.71 -6.15 -1.38
CA PHE A 100 23.69 -6.56 -2.34
C PHE A 100 22.33 -5.89 -2.07
N ALA A 101 21.99 -5.65 -0.80
CA ALA A 101 20.80 -4.91 -0.42
C ALA A 101 20.88 -3.45 -0.89
N GLU A 102 22.05 -2.81 -0.68
CA GLU A 102 22.34 -1.46 -1.17
C GLU A 102 22.23 -1.35 -2.69
N GLU A 103 22.84 -2.28 -3.45
CA GLU A 103 22.76 -2.28 -4.92
C GLU A 103 21.33 -2.39 -5.45
N LEU A 104 20.45 -3.07 -4.71
CA LEU A 104 19.07 -3.29 -5.11
C LEU A 104 18.07 -2.30 -4.51
N ASP A 105 18.52 -1.38 -3.66
CA ASP A 105 17.68 -0.45 -2.87
C ASP A 105 16.63 -1.20 -2.02
N LEU A 106 17.10 -2.21 -1.27
CA LEU A 106 16.30 -3.03 -0.38
C LEU A 106 16.85 -2.97 1.05
N ASP A 107 15.98 -3.21 2.03
CA ASP A 107 16.37 -3.32 3.43
C ASP A 107 17.10 -4.63 3.71
N VAL A 108 18.10 -4.59 4.58
CA VAL A 108 18.79 -5.79 5.08
C VAL A 108 17.86 -6.52 6.04
N PRO A 109 17.62 -7.84 5.84
CA PRO A 109 16.75 -8.60 6.74
C PRO A 109 17.34 -8.68 8.16
N ARG A 110 16.47 -8.69 9.17
CA ARG A 110 16.88 -8.74 10.60
C ARG A 110 17.53 -10.06 11.02
N THR A 111 17.32 -11.11 10.22
CA THR A 111 17.90 -12.43 10.40
C THR A 111 18.81 -12.70 9.21
N ALA A 112 19.88 -13.44 9.41
CA ALA A 112 20.72 -14.02 8.36
C ALA A 112 20.88 -15.52 8.62
#